data_AF-A0A3B4F7U5-F1
#
_entry.id   AF-A0A3B4F7U5-F1
#
_cell.length_a   1.000
_cell.length_b   1.000
_cell.length_c   1.000
_cell.angle_alpha   90.00
_cell.angle_beta   90.00
_cell.angle_gamma   90.00
#
_symmetry.space_group_name_H-M   'P 1'
#
loop_
_entity.id
_entity.type
_entity.pdbx_description
1 polymer ?
#
loop_
_entity_poly.entity_id
_entity_poly.type
_entity_poly.pdbx_seq_one_letter_code
_entity_poly.pdbx_strand_id
1 'polypeptide(L)'
;MGVKDRPQCYFDVELNREPIGRIVFQLFSDICPKTSKNFLCLCTGERGTGKVTRKKLCYKGSTFHRVVKNFMIQGGDFTEGNGRGGESIYGGYFEGIWNIKLSNNLIIVMHIYTKKTKHAYKVA
;
A
#
# COMPACT_ATOMS: atom_id res chain seq x y z
N MET A 1 26.45 1.92 13.17
CA MET A 1 25.62 2.39 12.04
C MET A 1 24.38 3.02 12.64
N GLY A 2 24.22 4.34 12.51
CA GLY A 2 23.11 5.07 13.14
C GLY A 2 21.76 4.59 12.61
N VAL A 3 20.76 4.58 13.49
CA VAL A 3 19.36 4.34 13.12
C VAL A 3 18.99 5.35 12.04
N LYS A 4 18.82 4.90 10.79
CA LYS A 4 18.34 5.76 9.71
C LYS A 4 16.90 6.12 10.01
N ASP A 5 16.62 7.41 10.18
CA ASP A 5 15.27 7.92 10.36
C ASP A 5 14.47 7.71 9.07
N ARG A 6 13.60 6.72 9.12
CA ARG A 6 12.78 6.30 7.99
C ARG A 6 11.32 6.61 8.32
N PRO A 7 10.53 7.12 7.36
CA PRO A 7 9.11 7.34 7.57
C PRO A 7 8.39 6.04 7.88
N GLN A 8 7.48 6.10 8.84
CA GLN A 8 6.54 5.02 9.14
C GLN A 8 5.13 5.42 8.75
N CYS A 9 4.33 4.43 8.36
CA CYS A 9 2.90 4.58 8.14
C CYS A 9 2.20 3.27 8.50
N TYR A 10 0.88 3.25 8.52
CA TYR A 10 0.14 2.07 8.92
C TYR A 10 -1.21 1.96 8.21
N PHE A 11 -1.75 0.74 8.21
CA PHE A 11 -3.14 0.46 7.89
C PHE A 11 -3.82 -0.12 9.13
N ASP A 12 -4.93 0.47 9.52
CA ASP A 12 -5.93 -0.23 10.32
C ASP A 12 -6.77 -1.06 9.34
N VAL A 13 -6.94 -2.35 9.64
CA VAL A 13 -7.60 -3.29 8.75
C VAL A 13 -8.86 -3.81 9.41
N GLU A 14 -9.94 -3.81 8.64
CA GLU A 14 -11.22 -4.41 9.01
C GLU A 14 -11.52 -5.64 8.16
N LEU A 15 -12.21 -6.60 8.77
CA LEU A 15 -12.78 -7.76 8.11
C LEU A 15 -14.27 -7.81 8.41
N ASN A 16 -15.11 -7.76 7.38
CA ASN A 16 -16.57 -7.68 7.56
C ASN A 16 -17.01 -6.53 8.50
N ARG A 17 -16.31 -5.38 8.45
CA ARG A 17 -16.49 -4.20 9.32
C ARG A 17 -16.06 -4.37 10.77
N GLU A 18 -15.41 -5.48 11.11
CA GLU A 18 -14.80 -5.69 12.41
C GLU A 18 -13.30 -5.39 12.34
N PRO A 19 -12.74 -4.52 13.21
CA PRO A 19 -11.30 -4.28 13.26
C PRO A 19 -10.54 -5.57 13.58
N ILE A 20 -9.57 -5.93 12.73
CA ILE A 20 -8.74 -7.14 12.92
C ILE A 20 -7.30 -6.85 13.31
N GLY A 21 -6.88 -5.59 13.22
CA GLY A 21 -5.56 -5.15 13.69
C GLY A 21 -4.92 -4.10 12.80
N ARG A 22 -3.67 -3.79 13.14
CA ARG A 22 -2.86 -2.77 12.49
C ARG A 22 -1.64 -3.38 11.81
N ILE A 23 -1.39 -2.97 10.58
CA ILE A 23 -0.16 -3.27 9.84
C ILE A 23 0.68 -2.00 9.82
N VAL A 24 1.91 -2.06 10.36
CA VAL A 24 2.85 -0.93 10.36
C VAL A 24 3.93 -1.16 9.32
N PHE A 25 4.23 -0.14 8.53
CA PHE A 25 5.22 -0.15 7.46
C PHE A 25 6.34 0.83 7.78
N GLN A 26 7.58 0.36 7.69
CA GLN A 26 8.76 1.21 7.65
C GLN A 26 9.18 1.41 6.19
N LEU A 27 9.21 2.65 5.71
CA LEU A 27 9.49 2.95 4.31
C LEU A 27 10.99 3.19 4.10
N PHE A 28 11.56 2.54 3.08
CA PHE A 28 12.96 2.71 2.68
C PHE A 28 13.13 3.99 1.85
N SER A 29 12.84 5.16 2.42
CA SER A 29 12.90 6.45 1.74
C SER A 29 14.32 6.82 1.27
N ASP A 30 15.35 6.28 1.93
CA ASP A 30 16.75 6.43 1.56
C ASP A 30 17.14 5.63 0.32
N ILE A 31 16.40 4.57 -0.02
CA ILE A 31 16.65 3.70 -1.18
C ILE A 31 15.68 4.01 -2.31
N CYS A 32 14.40 4.17 -1.98
CA CYS A 32 13.30 4.38 -2.91
C CYS A 32 12.49 5.63 -2.51
N PRO A 33 13.05 6.84 -2.63
CA PRO A 33 12.43 8.07 -2.12
C PRO A 33 11.08 8.36 -2.78
N LYS A 34 11.00 8.24 -4.12
CA LYS A 34 9.78 8.52 -4.89
C LYS A 34 8.66 7.54 -4.56
N THR A 35 8.97 6.25 -4.49
CA THR A 35 8.00 5.20 -4.14
C THR A 35 7.53 5.35 -2.70
N SER A 36 8.44 5.60 -1.76
CA SER A 36 8.11 5.82 -0.34
C SER A 36 7.20 7.03 -0.17
N LYS A 37 7.52 8.14 -0.84
CA LYS A 37 6.69 9.35 -0.81
C LYS A 37 5.30 9.09 -1.38
N ASN A 38 5.20 8.41 -2.52
CA ASN A 38 3.91 8.03 -3.09
C ASN A 38 3.06 7.22 -2.11
N PHE A 39 3.62 6.15 -1.53
CA PHE A 39 2.91 5.29 -0.59
C PHE A 39 2.47 6.04 0.66
N LEU A 40 3.37 6.83 1.26
CA LEU A 40 3.07 7.63 2.45
C LEU A 40 1.93 8.62 2.19
N CYS A 41 2.01 9.37 1.08
CA CYS A 41 0.97 10.33 0.71
C CYS A 41 -0.39 9.66 0.42
N LEU A 42 -0.39 8.45 -0.14
CA LEU A 42 -1.63 7.67 -0.34
C LEU A 42 -2.18 7.12 0.98
N CYS A 43 -1.34 6.86 1.99
CA CYS A 43 -1.80 6.54 3.33
C CYS A 43 -2.47 7.75 4.00
N THR A 44 -1.87 8.95 3.90
CA THR A 44 -2.41 10.16 4.54
C THR A 44 -3.58 10.77 3.77
N GLY A 45 -3.64 10.59 2.45
CA GLY A 45 -4.62 11.23 1.59
C GLY A 45 -4.39 12.74 1.38
N GLU A 46 -3.20 13.25 1.73
CA GLU A 46 -2.88 14.69 1.70
C GLU A 46 -2.86 15.29 0.29
N ARG A 47 -2.77 14.45 -0.74
CA ARG A 47 -2.64 14.87 -2.14
C ARG A 47 -3.97 15.14 -2.85
N GLY A 48 -5.09 15.04 -2.12
CA GLY A 48 -6.40 15.40 -2.64
C GLY A 48 -6.87 14.43 -3.72
N THR A 49 -7.17 14.97 -4.92
CA THR A 49 -7.81 14.25 -6.01
C THR A 49 -6.82 13.92 -7.13
N GLY A 50 -6.91 12.72 -7.68
CA GLY A 50 -6.11 12.24 -8.80
C GLY A 50 -6.35 13.05 -10.07
N LYS A 51 -5.30 13.19 -10.87
CA LYS A 51 -5.36 13.95 -12.12
C LYS A 51 -6.12 13.17 -13.20
N VAL A 52 -5.92 11.87 -13.26
CA VAL A 52 -6.47 10.99 -14.29
C VAL A 52 -7.81 10.41 -13.85
N THR A 53 -7.83 9.77 -12.68
CA THR A 53 -8.98 9.01 -12.19
C THR A 53 -10.07 9.91 -11.60
N ARG A 54 -9.70 11.16 -11.24
CA ARG A 54 -10.55 12.12 -10.52
C ARG A 54 -11.12 11.58 -9.20
N LYS A 55 -10.52 10.51 -8.66
CA LYS A 55 -10.84 9.93 -7.34
C LYS A 55 -9.87 10.46 -6.28
N LYS A 56 -10.24 10.36 -5.01
CA LYS A 56 -9.36 10.73 -3.90
C LYS A 56 -8.13 9.83 -3.90
N LEU A 57 -6.93 10.43 -3.84
CA LEU A 57 -5.65 9.73 -3.76
C LEU A 57 -5.43 9.24 -2.32
N CYS A 58 -6.16 8.21 -1.92
CA CYS A 58 -6.12 7.71 -0.55
C CYS A 58 -6.43 6.21 -0.49
N TYR A 59 -5.67 5.47 0.31
CA TYR A 59 -5.94 4.05 0.57
C TYR A 59 -7.10 3.82 1.53
N LYS A 60 -7.45 4.82 2.35
CA LYS A 60 -8.59 4.72 3.28
C LYS A 60 -9.86 4.36 2.52
N GLY A 61 -10.49 3.27 2.94
CA GLY A 61 -11.68 2.72 2.32
C GLY A 61 -11.44 1.76 1.16
N SER A 62 -10.21 1.63 0.66
CA SER A 62 -9.86 0.63 -0.36
C SER A 62 -9.78 -0.78 0.23
N THR A 63 -9.83 -1.79 -0.64
CA THR A 63 -9.83 -3.20 -0.24
C THR A 63 -8.57 -3.93 -0.70
N PHE A 64 -8.28 -5.05 -0.01
CA PHE A 64 -7.33 -6.04 -0.54
C PHE A 64 -8.08 -6.99 -1.48
N HIS A 65 -8.00 -6.73 -2.78
CA HIS A 65 -8.80 -7.40 -3.81
C HIS A 65 -8.24 -8.77 -4.22
N ARG A 66 -6.97 -9.07 -3.92
CA ARG A 66 -6.35 -10.37 -4.21
C ARG A 66 -5.63 -10.90 -2.99
N VAL A 67 -5.96 -12.11 -2.56
CA VAL A 67 -5.32 -12.79 -1.43
C VAL A 67 -4.92 -14.19 -1.89
N VAL A 68 -3.61 -14.45 -1.99
CA VAL A 68 -3.07 -15.77 -2.34
C VAL A 68 -2.40 -16.37 -1.11
N LYS A 69 -2.94 -17.51 -0.67
CA LYS A 69 -2.44 -18.21 0.52
C LYS A 69 -0.96 -18.55 0.34
N ASN A 70 -0.17 -18.27 1.38
CA ASN A 70 1.28 -18.50 1.42
C ASN A 70 2.06 -17.67 0.38
N PHE A 71 1.42 -16.68 -0.24
CA PHE A 71 2.02 -15.87 -1.27
C PHE A 71 1.32 -14.51 -1.38
N MET A 72 1.37 -13.50 -0.53
CA MET A 72 0.85 -12.15 -0.87
C MET A 72 -0.69 -11.88 -0.85
N ILE A 73 -0.99 -10.65 -0.45
CA ILE A 73 -2.23 -9.89 -0.50
C ILE A 73 -1.90 -8.61 -1.28
N GLN A 74 -2.80 -8.29 -2.19
CA GLN A 74 -2.71 -7.15 -3.08
C GLN A 74 -3.86 -6.20 -2.74
N GLY A 75 -3.52 -4.94 -2.61
CA GLY A 75 -4.48 -3.86 -2.42
C GLY A 75 -4.00 -2.61 -3.17
N GLY A 76 -4.50 -1.46 -2.75
CA GLY A 76 -4.08 -0.16 -3.30
C GLY A 76 -4.81 0.29 -4.56
N ASP A 77 -5.71 -0.53 -5.10
CA ASP A 77 -6.69 -0.10 -6.09
C ASP A 77 -7.87 0.56 -5.37
N PHE A 78 -7.77 1.88 -5.21
CA PHE A 78 -8.81 2.71 -4.58
C PHE A 78 -9.84 3.25 -5.58
N THR A 79 -9.75 2.88 -6.87
CA THR A 79 -10.65 3.41 -7.91
C THR A 79 -11.64 2.37 -8.42
N GLU A 80 -11.17 1.16 -8.71
CA GLU A 80 -12.00 0.07 -9.23
C GLU A 80 -12.10 -1.12 -8.26
N GLY A 81 -11.13 -1.27 -7.35
CA GLY A 81 -11.11 -2.34 -6.36
C GLY A 81 -10.94 -3.74 -6.95
N ASN A 82 -10.44 -3.86 -8.18
CA ASN A 82 -10.31 -5.14 -8.91
C ASN A 82 -8.87 -5.43 -9.35
N GLY A 83 -7.94 -4.50 -9.11
CA GLY A 83 -6.52 -4.61 -9.44
C GLY A 83 -6.11 -3.96 -10.77
N ARG A 84 -7.05 -3.38 -11.52
CA ARG A 84 -6.77 -2.65 -12.77
C ARG A 84 -6.66 -1.15 -12.58
N GLY A 85 -7.17 -0.64 -11.46
CA GLY A 85 -7.22 0.78 -11.15
C GLY A 85 -6.06 1.29 -10.29
N GLY A 86 -6.29 2.44 -9.66
CA GLY A 86 -5.33 3.18 -8.87
C GLY A 86 -4.64 4.29 -9.67
N GLU A 87 -4.03 5.22 -8.94
CA GLU A 87 -3.27 6.32 -9.50
C GLU A 87 -2.15 6.71 -8.53
N SER A 88 -1.00 7.13 -9.04
CA SER A 88 0.04 7.71 -8.21
C SER A 88 -0.25 9.18 -7.88
N ILE A 89 0.42 9.70 -6.86
CA ILE A 89 0.33 11.12 -6.50
C ILE A 89 0.93 12.06 -7.55
N TYR A 90 1.62 11.52 -8.54
CA TYR A 90 2.28 12.28 -9.60
C TYR A 90 1.36 12.48 -10.82
N GLY A 91 0.26 11.74 -10.90
CA GLY A 91 -0.63 11.67 -12.05
C GLY A 91 -0.33 10.43 -12.90
N GLY A 92 -1.30 9.52 -13.00
CA GLY A 92 -1.12 8.24 -13.68
C GLY A 92 -0.06 7.35 -13.01
N TYR A 93 0.74 6.65 -13.82
CA TYR A 93 1.82 5.77 -13.37
C TYR A 93 3.16 6.51 -13.33
N PHE A 94 4.13 6.01 -12.57
CA PHE A 94 5.48 6.54 -12.54
C PHE A 94 6.51 5.40 -12.54
N GLU A 95 7.67 5.67 -13.13
CA GLU A 95 8.80 4.75 -13.05
C GLU A 95 9.37 4.74 -11.62
N GLY A 96 9.35 3.57 -10.99
CA GLY A 96 9.91 3.32 -9.68
C GLY A 96 11.33 2.76 -9.79
N ILE A 97 12.22 3.20 -8.90
CA ILE A 97 13.55 2.60 -8.75
C ILE A 97 13.40 1.36 -7.86
N TRP A 98 13.77 0.19 -8.38
CA TRP A 98 13.70 -1.10 -7.69
C TRP A 98 15.11 -1.62 -7.34
N ASN A 99 15.74 -1.03 -6.31
CA ASN A 99 17.10 -1.40 -5.91
C ASN A 99 17.18 -2.33 -4.67
N ILE A 100 16.08 -3.03 -4.33
CA ILE A 100 16.04 -3.91 -3.15
C ILE A 100 16.05 -5.37 -3.60
N LYS A 101 17.15 -6.09 -3.36
CA LYS A 101 17.24 -7.55 -3.56
C LYS A 101 16.46 -8.27 -2.46
N LEU A 102 15.61 -9.20 -2.86
CA LEU A 102 14.75 -9.99 -1.98
C LEU A 102 15.55 -11.12 -1.35
N SER A 103 16.00 -10.95 -0.11
CA SER A 103 16.73 -12.00 0.61
C SER A 103 15.98 -12.61 1.79
N ASN A 104 14.87 -12.02 2.27
CA ASN A 104 14.15 -12.52 3.45
C ASN A 104 12.63 -12.29 3.39
N ASN A 105 11.89 -13.21 4.01
CA ASN A 105 10.43 -13.43 4.00
C ASN A 105 9.52 -12.28 4.49
N LEU A 106 10.05 -11.09 4.76
CA LEU A 106 9.23 -9.93 5.14
C LEU A 106 9.91 -8.62 4.71
N ILE A 107 10.07 -8.45 3.40
CA ILE A 107 10.43 -7.16 2.82
C ILE A 107 9.22 -6.71 1.99
N ILE A 108 8.73 -5.51 2.27
CA ILE A 108 7.67 -4.85 1.49
C ILE A 108 8.25 -4.54 0.09
N VAL A 109 8.19 -5.51 -0.81
CA VAL A 109 7.63 -5.22 -2.13
C VAL A 109 6.16 -4.90 -1.87
N MET A 110 5.52 -4.06 -2.66
CA MET A 110 4.11 -3.69 -2.48
C MET A 110 3.15 -4.89 -2.77
N HIS A 111 3.31 -5.97 -1.99
CA HIS A 111 2.74 -7.32 -2.06
C HIS A 111 2.88 -7.92 -0.64
N ILE A 112 1.82 -7.90 0.18
CA ILE A 112 1.88 -8.17 1.63
C ILE A 112 1.47 -9.64 1.90
N TYR A 113 2.28 -10.54 2.46
CA TYR A 113 1.92 -11.98 2.55
C TYR A 113 1.08 -12.35 3.77
N THR A 114 -0.12 -12.94 3.60
CA THR A 114 -0.88 -13.60 4.69
C THR A 114 -2.02 -14.54 4.19
N LYS A 115 -2.48 -15.44 5.07
CA LYS A 115 -3.31 -16.64 4.84
C LYS A 115 -4.75 -16.34 4.38
N LYS A 116 -5.28 -17.26 3.55
CA LYS A 116 -6.68 -17.35 3.06
C LYS A 116 -7.72 -17.09 4.16
N THR A 117 -8.55 -16.07 3.95
CA THR A 117 -10.00 -16.15 4.19
C THR A 117 -10.73 -15.42 3.06
N LYS A 118 -11.90 -15.91 2.64
CA LYS A 118 -12.79 -15.30 1.63
C LYS A 118 -13.53 -14.09 2.22
N HIS A 119 -12.81 -13.11 2.73
CA HIS A 119 -13.43 -11.98 3.41
C HIS A 119 -12.90 -10.68 2.78
N ALA A 120 -13.78 -9.70 2.62
CA ALA A 120 -13.40 -8.39 2.09
C ALA A 120 -12.62 -7.64 3.18
N TYR A 121 -11.29 -7.57 3.03
CA TYR A 121 -10.44 -6.77 3.89
C TYR A 121 -10.47 -5.33 3.42
N LYS A 122 -10.66 -4.38 4.33
CA LYS A 122 -10.74 -2.95 4.03
C LYS A 122 -9.74 -2.17 4.89
N VAL A 123 -9.09 -1.18 4.28
CA VAL A 123 -8.28 -0.20 5.02
C VAL A 123 -9.26 0.77 5.67
N ALA A 124 -9.28 0.80 7.00
CA ALA A 124 -10.21 1.58 7.81
C ALA A 124 -9.90 3.08 7.79
#